data_AF-A0A6B3IDD6-F1
#
_entry.id   AF-A0A6B3IDD6-F1
#
_cell.length_a   1.000
_cell.length_b   1.000
_cell.length_c   1.000
_cell.angle_alpha   90.00
_cell.angle_beta   90.00
_cell.angle_gamma   90.00
#
_symmetry.space_group_name_H-M   'P 1'
#
loop_
_entity.id
_entity.type
_entity.pdbx_description
1 polymer ?
#
loop_
_entity_poly.entity_id
_entity_poly.type
_entity_poly.pdbx_seq_one_letter_code
_entity_poly.pdbx_strand_id
1 'polypeptide(L)'
;RVDSGFIVHNRRTYPHLLRLFDELGVATQESEMSMSVRCEGCGLEYAGARGPAGLLAQPRSLLRGPYLRMLAEVPRFHRAARALLELPE
;
A
#
# COMPACT_ATOMS: atom_id res chain seq x y z
N ARG A 1 -24.03 -21.62 3.98
CA ARG A 1 -22.64 -21.11 3.90
C ARG A 1 -22.67 -19.71 4.50
N VAL A 2 -21.80 -19.44 5.48
CA VAL A 2 -21.63 -18.09 6.04
C VAL A 2 -20.50 -17.45 5.25
N ASP A 3 -20.83 -16.48 4.39
CA ASP A 3 -19.82 -15.62 3.78
C ASP A 3 -19.47 -14.54 4.81
N SER A 4 -18.39 -14.75 5.55
CA SER A 4 -17.80 -13.71 6.40
C SER A 4 -17.05 -12.73 5.50
N GLY A 5 -17.73 -11.67 5.06
CA GLY A 5 -17.05 -10.51 4.48
C GLY A 5 -16.23 -9.82 5.55
N PHE A 6 -14.96 -9.53 5.28
CA PHE A 6 -14.14 -8.65 6.10
C PHE A 6 -14.02 -7.30 5.39
N ILE A 7 -14.15 -6.22 6.15
CA ILE A 7 -13.91 -4.86 5.67
C ILE A 7 -12.62 -4.38 6.29
N VAL A 8 -11.70 -3.93 5.45
CA VAL A 8 -10.50 -3.23 5.89
C VAL A 8 -10.74 -1.74 5.68
N HIS A 9 -10.47 -0.92 6.71
CA HIS A 9 -10.70 0.52 6.67
C HIS A 9 -9.48 1.26 7.22
N ASN A 10 -9.40 2.55 6.89
CA ASN A 10 -8.42 3.45 7.50
C ASN A 10 -9.10 4.72 8.00
N ARG A 11 -8.51 5.35 9.02
CA ARG A 11 -9.10 6.52 9.70
C ARG A 11 -9.23 7.75 8.80
N ARG A 12 -8.39 7.88 7.78
CA ARG A 12 -8.36 9.06 6.90
C ARG A 12 -9.45 9.03 5.84
N THR A 13 -9.69 7.87 5.22
CA THR A 13 -10.60 7.72 4.08
C THR A 13 -12.02 7.33 4.50
N TYR A 14 -12.22 6.80 5.71
CA TYR A 14 -13.50 6.25 6.16
C TYR A 14 -14.07 6.90 7.44
N PRO A 15 -14.12 8.24 7.57
CA PRO A 15 -14.58 8.89 8.81
C PRO A 15 -16.04 8.56 9.14
N HIS A 16 -16.92 8.47 8.13
CA HIS A 16 -18.34 8.15 8.35
C HIS A 16 -18.58 6.70 8.78
N LEU A 17 -17.81 5.75 8.24
CA LEU A 17 -17.90 4.35 8.63
C LEU A 17 -17.43 4.16 10.08
N LEU A 18 -16.36 4.85 10.49
CA LEU A 18 -15.89 4.82 11.87
C LEU A 18 -16.94 5.36 12.84
N ARG A 19 -17.60 6.48 12.51
CA ARG A 19 -18.69 7.02 13.32
C ARG A 19 -19.83 6.00 13.47
N LEU A 20 -20.20 5.32 12.39
CA LEU A 20 -21.21 4.27 12.43
C LEU A 20 -20.79 3.09 13.34
N PHE A 21 -19.53 2.67 13.27
CA PHE A 21 -19.00 1.62 14.14
C PHE A 21 -19.02 2.03 15.61
N ASP A 22 -18.66 3.28 15.92
CA ASP A 22 -18.73 3.82 17.28
C ASP A 22 -20.18 3.86 17.80
N GLU A 23 -21.14 4.31 16.99
CA GLU A 23 -22.57 4.33 17.33
C GLU A 23 -23.15 2.93 17.57
N LEU A 24 -22.66 1.92 16.84
CA LEU A 24 -23.12 0.53 16.94
C LEU A 24 -22.30 -0.32 17.93
N GLY A 25 -21.21 0.20 18.50
CA GLY A 25 -20.31 -0.55 19.38
C GLY A 25 -19.55 -1.67 18.67
N VAL A 26 -19.23 -1.51 17.38
CA VAL A 26 -18.52 -2.51 16.58
C VAL A 26 -17.03 -2.49 16.91
N ALA A 27 -16.50 -3.59 17.44
CA ALA A 27 -15.07 -3.74 17.70
C ALA A 27 -14.27 -3.92 16.40
N THR A 28 -13.16 -3.20 16.28
CA THR A 28 -12.22 -3.31 15.16
C THR A 28 -10.89 -3.90 15.62
N GLN A 29 -10.14 -4.53 14.72
CA GLN A 29 -8.78 -4.99 14.98
C GLN A 29 -7.81 -4.24 14.08
N GLU A 30 -6.68 -3.82 14.66
CA GLU A 30 -5.60 -3.20 13.89
C GLU A 30 -5.05 -4.19 12.87
N SER A 31 -4.89 -3.73 11.63
CA SER A 31 -4.42 -4.53 10.51
C SER A 31 -3.44 -3.72 9.66
N GLU A 32 -2.42 -4.39 9.18
CA GLU A 32 -1.41 -3.81 8.31
C GLU A 32 -1.94 -3.79 6.87
N MET A 33 -2.11 -2.59 6.31
CA MET A 33 -2.68 -2.37 4.97
C MET A 33 -1.60 -2.17 3.90
N SER A 34 -0.56 -2.99 3.88
CA SER A 34 0.46 -2.88 2.84
C SER A 34 0.06 -3.53 1.53
N MET A 35 0.68 -3.03 0.48
CA MET A 35 0.70 -3.68 -0.81
C MET A 35 1.98 -4.50 -0.97
N SER A 36 1.84 -5.72 -1.47
CA SER A 36 2.94 -6.52 -2.01
C SER A 36 2.60 -6.99 -3.41
N VAL A 37 3.64 -7.25 -4.21
CA VAL A 37 3.49 -7.71 -5.59
C VAL A 37 4.28 -9.00 -5.75
N ARG A 38 3.64 -10.00 -6.37
CA ARG A 38 4.28 -11.18 -6.92
C ARG A 38 3.79 -11.36 -8.35
N CYS A 39 4.70 -11.28 -9.31
CA CYS A 39 4.40 -11.45 -10.72
C CYS A 39 5.02 -12.74 -11.24
N GLU A 40 4.19 -13.71 -11.63
CA GLU A 40 4.67 -14.98 -12.17
C GLU A 40 5.30 -14.83 -13.56
N GLY A 41 4.80 -13.88 -14.38
CA GLY A 41 5.29 -13.68 -15.75
C GLY A 41 6.70 -13.06 -15.84
N CYS A 42 7.01 -12.08 -14.99
CA CYS A 42 8.34 -11.44 -15.00
C CYS A 42 9.22 -11.85 -13.79
N GLY A 43 8.68 -12.62 -12.85
CA GLY A 43 9.37 -13.07 -11.64
C GLY A 43 9.68 -11.97 -10.63
N LEU A 44 9.01 -10.81 -10.72
CA LEU A 44 9.18 -9.70 -9.78
C LEU A 44 8.43 -9.99 -8.48
N GLU A 45 9.13 -9.86 -7.36
CA GLU A 45 8.53 -9.87 -6.02
C GLU A 45 9.08 -8.71 -5.20
N TYR A 46 8.20 -7.94 -4.56
CA TYR A 46 8.59 -6.96 -3.56
C TYR A 46 7.44 -6.68 -2.58
N ALA A 47 7.78 -6.26 -1.37
CA ALA A 47 6.83 -5.84 -0.35
C ALA A 47 7.28 -4.50 0.26
N GLY A 48 6.64 -3.40 -0.14
CA GLY A 48 7.09 -2.05 0.23
C GLY A 48 7.10 -1.80 1.74
N ALA A 49 6.12 -2.32 2.47
CA ALA A 49 6.02 -2.10 3.91
C ALA A 49 7.05 -2.86 4.75
N ARG A 50 7.77 -3.82 4.16
CA ARG A 50 8.91 -4.48 4.81
C ARG A 50 10.23 -3.70 4.66
N GLY A 51 10.15 -2.46 4.17
CA GLY A 51 11.30 -1.57 4.03
C GLY A 51 12.36 -2.14 3.09
N PRO A 52 13.65 -1.84 3.32
CA PRO A 52 14.75 -2.31 2.48
C PRO A 52 14.75 -3.84 2.32
N ALA A 53 14.49 -4.60 3.39
CA ALA A 53 14.44 -6.06 3.32
C ALA A 53 13.34 -6.58 2.37
N GLY A 54 12.21 -5.86 2.26
CA GLY A 54 11.13 -6.18 1.33
C GLY A 54 11.38 -5.77 -0.11
N LEU A 55 12.19 -4.73 -0.32
CA LEU A 55 12.60 -4.24 -1.65
C LEU A 55 13.81 -5.02 -2.20
N LEU A 56 14.66 -5.54 -1.32
CA LEU A 56 15.86 -6.32 -1.64
C LEU A 56 15.62 -7.84 -1.48
N ALA A 57 14.36 -8.26 -1.27
CA ALA A 57 13.99 -9.65 -1.01
C ALA A 57 14.48 -10.63 -2.09
N GLN A 58 14.69 -10.14 -3.31
CA GLN A 58 15.29 -10.88 -4.40
C GLN A 58 16.55 -10.16 -4.93
N PRO A 59 17.77 -10.62 -4.59
CA PRO A 59 19.02 -10.00 -5.03
C PRO A 59 19.12 -9.86 -6.56
N ARG A 60 18.59 -10.84 -7.31
CA ARG A 60 18.52 -10.83 -8.78
C ARG A 60 17.74 -9.64 -9.35
N SER A 61 16.76 -9.11 -8.61
CA SER A 61 15.96 -7.96 -9.04
C SER A 61 16.78 -6.66 -9.00
N LEU A 62 17.80 -6.58 -8.15
CA LEU A 62 18.69 -5.41 -8.06
C LEU A 62 19.61 -5.27 -9.26
N LEU A 63 19.84 -6.36 -9.99
CA LEU A 63 20.57 -6.35 -11.25
C LEU A 63 19.69 -5.92 -12.44
N ARG A 64 18.37 -5.78 -12.23
CA ARG A 64 17.43 -5.39 -13.29
C ARG A 64 17.28 -3.87 -13.33
N GLY A 65 17.84 -3.25 -14.37
CA GLY A 65 17.70 -1.81 -14.62
C GLY A 65 16.26 -1.27 -14.52
N PRO A 66 15.25 -1.93 -15.11
CA PRO A 66 13.85 -1.48 -14.99
C PRO A 66 13.33 -1.46 -13.54
N TYR A 67 13.77 -2.41 -12.70
CA TYR A 67 13.37 -2.45 -11.30
C TYR A 67 13.96 -1.27 -10.51
N LEU A 68 15.25 -1.01 -10.70
CA LEU A 68 15.90 0.16 -10.08
C LEU A 68 15.28 1.48 -10.54
N ARG A 69 14.93 1.58 -11.83
CA ARG A 69 14.21 2.74 -12.37
C ARG A 69 12.84 2.89 -11.70
N MET A 70 12.06 1.81 -11.57
CA MET A 70 10.79 1.84 -10.86
C MET A 70 10.95 2.34 -9.42
N LEU A 71 11.95 1.84 -8.68
CA LEU A 71 12.23 2.30 -7.31
C LEU A 71 12.56 3.80 -7.25
N ALA A 72 13.32 4.31 -8.22
CA ALA A 72 13.63 5.74 -8.30
C ALA A 72 12.41 6.61 -8.68
N GLU A 73 11.45 6.06 -9.42
CA GLU A 73 10.19 6.73 -9.78
C GLU A 73 9.24 6.89 -8.59
N VAL A 74 9.24 5.97 -7.61
CA VAL A 74 8.37 6.04 -6.41
C VAL A 74 8.49 7.37 -5.65
N PRO A 75 9.67 7.83 -5.20
CA PRO A 75 9.79 9.11 -4.52
C PRO A 75 9.51 10.29 -5.45
N ARG A 76 9.76 10.17 -6.76
CA ARG A 76 9.42 11.19 -7.76
C ARG A 76 7.90 11.37 -7.86
N PHE A 77 7.17 10.26 -7.95
CA PHE A 77 5.71 10.23 -7.94
C PHE A 77 5.15 10.88 -6.68
N HIS A 78 5.65 10.51 -5.49
CA HIS A 78 5.17 11.10 -4.24
C HIS A 78 5.43 12.61 -4.15
N ARG A 79 6.56 13.10 -4.67
CA ARG A 79 6.81 14.55 -4.75
C ARG A 79 5.83 15.24 -5.70
N ALA A 80 5.62 14.69 -6.90
CA ALA A 80 4.69 15.25 -7.87
C ALA A 80 3.24 15.25 -7.35
N ALA A 81 2.82 14.16 -6.70
CA ALA A 81 1.49 14.04 -6.10
C ALA A 81 1.28 15.06 -4.97
N ARG A 82 2.29 15.29 -4.11
CA ARG A 82 2.20 16.34 -3.09
C ARG A 82 2.11 17.73 -3.68
N ALA A 83 2.93 18.04 -4.67
CA ALA A 83 2.88 19.34 -5.37
C ALA A 83 1.52 19.56 -6.05
N LEU A 84 0.92 18.52 -6.63
CA LEU A 84 -0.41 18.58 -7.23
C LEU A 84 -1.49 18.95 -6.19
N LEU A 85 -1.40 18.40 -4.97
CA LEU A 85 -2.34 18.70 -3.88
C LEU A 85 -2.21 20.12 -3.32
N GLU A 86 -1.11 20.82 -3.62
CA GLU A 86 -0.86 22.20 -3.19
C GLU A 86 -1.34 23.23 -4.22
N LEU A 87 -1.71 22.79 -5.44
CA LEU A 87 -2.27 23.69 -6.45
C LEU A 87 -3.70 24.09 -6.03
N PRO A 88 -4.05 25.39 -6.13
CA PRO A 88 -5.45 25.80 -6.03
C PRO A 88 -6.27 25.18 -7.17
N GLU A 89 -7.53 24.85 -6.90
CA GLU A 89 -8.48 24.31 -7.89
C GLU A 89 -8.73 25.25 -9.07
#